data_AF-A0A6B3IHU0-F1
#
_entry.id   AF-A0A6B3IHU0-F1
#
_cell.length_a   1.000
_cell.length_b   1.000
_cell.length_c   1.000
_cell.angle_alpha   90.00
_cell.angle_beta   90.00
_cell.angle_gamma   90.00
#
_symmetry.space_group_name_H-M   'P 1'
#
loop_
_entity.id
_entity.type
_entity.pdbx_description
1 polymer ?
#
loop_
_entity_poly.entity_id
_entity_poly.type
_entity_poly.pdbx_seq_one_letter_code
_entity_poly.pdbx_strand_id
1 'polypeptide(L)'
;YMGINIGAFAGPLITGWLGDHASWHWGFSAAAIGMTFGLIQYVAGRRHLVGRKEGAEFALAPAAMRRAVRLIIGGAVVVAVLATALALAGWLTIDRFVDVLTVISVIAPITYFVVMFRSPRVTPEERGRLRPYVVLFLGSVVFNFILFQA
;
A
#
# COMPACT_ATOMS: atom_id res chain seq x y z
N TYR A 1 18.12 -5.33 2.27
CA TYR A 1 18.11 -3.88 2.57
C TYR A 1 18.61 -3.04 1.41
N MET A 2 19.84 -3.23 0.91
CA MET A 2 20.39 -2.36 -0.16
C MET A 2 19.58 -2.36 -1.47
N GLY A 3 19.08 -3.53 -1.92
CA GLY A 3 18.22 -3.59 -3.11
C GLY A 3 16.90 -2.82 -2.99
N ILE A 4 16.32 -2.74 -1.79
CA ILE A 4 15.09 -1.97 -1.54
C ILE A 4 15.38 -0.48 -1.66
N ASN A 5 16.49 0.00 -1.07
CA ASN A 5 16.88 1.42 -1.17
C ASN A 5 17.22 1.82 -2.61
N ILE A 6 17.93 0.96 -3.35
CA ILE A 6 18.23 1.21 -4.77
C ILE A 6 16.93 1.28 -5.59
N GLY A 7 15.99 0.36 -5.36
CA GLY A 7 14.69 0.39 -6.02
C GLY A 7 13.86 1.63 -5.66
N ALA A 8 13.86 2.02 -4.39
CA ALA A 8 13.14 3.21 -3.91
C ALA A 8 13.74 4.52 -4.48
N PHE A 9 15.04 4.54 -4.77
CA PHE A 9 15.70 5.67 -5.44
C PHE A 9 15.46 5.66 -6.95
N ALA A 10 15.77 4.55 -7.62
CA ALA A 10 15.72 4.45 -9.09
C ALA A 10 14.29 4.41 -9.64
N GLY A 11 13.34 3.84 -8.89
CA GLY A 11 11.94 3.70 -9.30
C GLY A 11 11.31 5.04 -9.70
N PRO A 12 11.20 6.02 -8.78
CA PRO A 12 10.64 7.33 -9.08
C PRO A 12 11.41 8.11 -10.16
N LEU A 13 12.74 7.97 -10.21
CA LEU A 13 13.57 8.60 -11.24
C LEU A 13 13.20 8.11 -12.64
N ILE A 14 13.09 6.79 -12.82
CA ILE A 14 12.76 6.19 -14.11
C ILE A 14 11.30 6.45 -14.46
N THR A 15 10.36 6.14 -13.56
CA THR A 15 8.93 6.27 -13.87
C THR A 15 8.49 7.73 -14.01
N GLY A 16 9.05 8.63 -13.21
CA GLY A 16 8.82 10.07 -13.32
C GLY A 16 9.39 10.65 -14.61
N TRP A 17 10.65 10.32 -14.95
CA TRP A 17 11.25 10.80 -16.19
C TRP A 17 10.49 10.34 -17.45
N LEU A 18 10.09 9.05 -17.51
CA LEU A 18 9.27 8.53 -18.62
C LEU A 18 7.85 9.13 -18.61
N GLY A 19 7.29 9.40 -17.43
CA GLY A 19 6.00 10.07 -17.28
C GLY A 19 6.00 11.46 -17.91
N ASP A 20 7.02 12.27 -17.59
CA ASP A 20 7.13 13.65 -18.03
C ASP A 20 7.54 13.79 -19.51
N HIS A 21 8.44 12.93 -20.02
CA HIS A 21 9.04 13.07 -21.36
C HIS A 21 8.37 12.25 -22.46
N ALA A 22 7.61 11.21 -22.11
CA ALA A 22 6.96 10.34 -23.09
C ALA A 22 5.45 10.25 -22.86
N SER A 23 5.04 9.56 -21.80
CA SER A 23 3.66 9.55 -21.29
C SER A 23 3.58 8.73 -20.00
N TRP A 24 2.52 8.96 -19.22
CA TRP A 24 2.24 8.16 -18.02
C TRP A 24 2.12 6.65 -18.30
N HIS A 25 1.65 6.25 -19.48
CA HIS A 25 1.60 4.84 -19.87
C HIS A 25 3.00 4.21 -19.91
N TRP A 26 4.00 4.94 -20.40
CA TRP A 26 5.38 4.47 -20.41
C TRP A 26 5.98 4.36 -19.00
N GLY A 27 5.69 5.33 -18.13
CA GLY A 27 6.07 5.27 -16.72
C GLY A 27 5.51 4.03 -16.01
N PHE A 28 4.21 3.76 -16.18
CA PHE A 28 3.57 2.56 -15.62
C PHE A 28 4.10 1.26 -16.25
N SER A 29 4.39 1.27 -17.55
CA SER A 29 4.94 0.11 -18.24
C SER A 29 6.35 -0.23 -17.74
N ALA A 30 7.19 0.78 -17.48
CA ALA A 30 8.51 0.59 -16.88
C ALA A 30 8.43 -0.08 -15.50
N ALA A 31 7.46 0.33 -14.68
CA ALA A 31 7.21 -0.32 -13.38
C ALA A 31 6.79 -1.79 -13.53
N ALA A 32 5.90 -2.10 -14.47
CA ALA A 32 5.46 -3.48 -14.76
C ALA A 32 6.62 -4.36 -15.24
N ILE A 33 7.51 -3.81 -16.08
CA ILE A 33 8.73 -4.50 -16.53
C ILE A 33 9.65 -4.80 -15.34
N GLY A 34 9.87 -3.83 -14.45
CA GLY A 34 10.67 -4.03 -13.24
C GLY A 34 10.13 -5.16 -12.35
N MET A 35 8.82 -5.21 -12.14
CA MET A 35 8.18 -6.30 -11.39
C MET A 35 8.34 -7.66 -12.09
N THR A 36 8.25 -7.68 -13.42
CA THR A 36 8.44 -8.90 -14.21
C THR A 36 9.85 -9.47 -14.02
N PHE A 37 10.88 -8.63 -14.08
CA PHE A 37 12.25 -9.06 -13.79
C PHE A 37 12.42 -9.54 -12.36
N GLY A 38 11.81 -8.86 -11.39
CA GLY A 38 11.79 -9.30 -9.99
C GLY A 38 11.17 -10.68 -9.82
N LEU A 39 10.06 -10.97 -10.52
CA LEU A 39 9.42 -12.27 -10.49
C LEU A 39 10.27 -13.35 -11.16
N ILE A 40 10.89 -13.05 -12.31
CA ILE A 40 11.83 -13.98 -12.97
C ILE A 40 13.00 -14.30 -12.03
N GLN A 41 13.60 -13.29 -11.40
CA GLN A 41 14.68 -13.47 -10.43
C GLN A 41 14.23 -14.31 -9.25
N TYR A 42 13.03 -14.07 -8.73
CA TYR A 42 12.45 -14.87 -7.66
C TYR A 42 12.29 -16.33 -8.08
N VAL A 43 11.67 -16.61 -9.23
CA VAL A 43 11.43 -17.98 -9.70
C VAL A 43 12.75 -18.72 -9.98
N ALA A 44 13.73 -18.06 -10.60
CA ALA A 44 15.05 -18.64 -10.85
C ALA A 44 15.85 -18.85 -9.55
N GLY A 45 15.70 -17.93 -8.60
CA GLY A 45 16.39 -17.93 -7.31
C GLY A 45 15.74 -18.82 -6.25
N ARG A 46 14.45 -19.19 -6.39
CA ARG A 46 13.65 -19.84 -5.34
C ARG A 46 14.28 -21.11 -4.79
N ARG A 47 15.01 -21.86 -5.63
CA ARG A 47 15.72 -23.08 -5.23
C ARG A 47 16.85 -22.84 -4.22
N HIS A 48 17.39 -21.63 -4.16
CA HIS A 48 18.42 -21.23 -3.20
C HIS A 48 17.81 -20.69 -1.89
N LEU A 49 16.48 -20.61 -1.80
CA LEU A 49 15.74 -20.22 -0.60
C LEU A 49 15.27 -21.44 0.23
N VAL A 50 15.51 -22.65 -0.27
CA VAL A 50 15.12 -23.92 0.36
C VAL A 50 15.83 -24.05 1.71
N GLY A 51 15.05 -24.24 2.79
CA GLY A 51 15.52 -24.30 4.18
C GLY A 51 15.10 -23.12 5.06
N ARG A 52 14.61 -22.02 4.48
CA ARG A 52 13.82 -21.02 5.24
C ARG A 52 12.38 -21.51 5.27
N LYS A 53 11.86 -21.78 6.49
CA LYS A 53 10.50 -22.29 6.76
C LYS A 53 9.51 -21.93 5.65
N GLU A 54 9.17 -22.90 4.81
CA GLU A 54 8.24 -22.72 3.68
C GLU A 54 6.78 -22.48 4.14
N GLY A 55 6.53 -22.53 5.45
CA GLY A 55 5.26 -22.24 6.06
C GLY A 55 5.24 -20.88 6.75
N ALA A 56 4.14 -20.15 6.59
CA ALA A 56 3.82 -19.03 7.46
C ALA A 56 3.92 -19.50 8.92
N GLU A 57 4.77 -18.83 9.72
CA GLU A 57 4.95 -19.14 11.14
C GLU A 57 3.63 -19.05 11.93
N PHE A 58 2.66 -18.33 11.37
CA PHE A 58 1.25 -18.26 11.79
C PHE A 58 0.31 -18.59 10.62
N ALA A 59 0.32 -19.82 10.13
CA ALA A 59 -0.63 -20.26 9.11
C ALA A 59 -2.07 -20.12 9.63
N LEU A 60 -2.89 -19.30 8.95
CA LEU A 60 -4.32 -19.20 9.24
C LEU A 60 -4.98 -20.57 9.07
N ALA A 61 -5.88 -20.94 9.99
CA ALA A 61 -6.69 -22.13 9.84
C ALA A 61 -7.37 -22.14 8.45
N PRO A 62 -7.48 -23.28 7.75
CA PRO A 62 -8.01 -23.34 6.39
C PRO A 62 -9.40 -22.67 6.23
N ALA A 63 -10.24 -22.72 7.27
CA ALA A 63 -11.53 -22.04 7.30
C ALA A 63 -11.40 -20.50 7.40
N ALA A 64 -10.45 -20.00 8.19
CA ALA A 64 -10.14 -18.56 8.29
C ALA A 64 -9.54 -18.04 6.99
N MET A 65 -8.67 -18.81 6.33
CA MET A 65 -8.14 -18.49 5.01
C MET A 65 -9.25 -18.39 3.97
N ARG A 66 -10.15 -19.40 3.88
CA ARG A 66 -11.32 -19.35 2.98
C ARG A 66 -12.24 -18.18 3.26
N ARG A 67 -12.42 -17.79 4.53
CA ARG A 67 -13.19 -16.60 4.90
C ARG A 67 -12.49 -15.33 4.45
N ALA A 68 -11.19 -15.20 4.70
CA ALA A 68 -10.39 -14.05 4.28
C ALA A 68 -10.41 -13.90 2.75
N VAL A 69 -10.16 -14.98 2.01
CA VAL A 69 -10.23 -14.98 0.53
C VAL A 69 -11.62 -14.59 0.05
N ARG A 70 -12.70 -15.14 0.62
CA ARG A 70 -14.07 -14.74 0.24
C ARG A 70 -14.36 -13.28 0.56
N LEU A 71 -13.88 -12.76 1.68
CA LEU A 71 -14.02 -11.34 2.02
C LEU A 71 -13.21 -10.44 1.09
N ILE A 72 -12.00 -10.85 0.71
CA ILE A 72 -11.15 -10.11 -0.24
C ILE A 72 -11.80 -10.11 -1.62
N ILE A 73 -12.24 -11.27 -2.13
CA ILE A 73 -12.92 -11.37 -3.42
C ILE A 73 -14.24 -10.61 -3.39
N GLY A 74 -15.05 -10.80 -2.34
CA GLY A 74 -16.31 -10.08 -2.18
C GLY A 74 -16.10 -8.56 -2.12
N GLY A 75 -15.11 -8.10 -1.36
CA GLY A 75 -14.72 -6.70 -1.31
C GLY A 75 -14.24 -6.17 -2.66
N ALA A 76 -13.40 -6.93 -3.38
CA ALA A 76 -12.91 -6.55 -4.70
C ALA A 76 -14.06 -6.45 -5.73
N VAL A 77 -15.01 -7.39 -5.70
CA VAL A 77 -16.21 -7.35 -6.56
C VAL A 77 -17.07 -6.14 -6.21
N VAL A 78 -17.32 -5.86 -4.93
CA VAL A 78 -18.09 -4.69 -4.48
C VAL A 78 -17.43 -3.40 -4.96
N VAL A 79 -16.11 -3.27 -4.79
CA VAL A 79 -15.34 -2.11 -5.26
C VAL A 79 -15.42 -1.97 -6.78
N ALA A 80 -15.26 -3.08 -7.53
CA ALA A 80 -15.36 -3.06 -8.98
C ALA A 80 -16.75 -2.64 -9.45
N VAL A 81 -17.82 -3.19 -8.86
CA VAL A 81 -19.21 -2.84 -9.19
C VAL A 81 -19.50 -1.38 -8.86
N LEU A 82 -19.07 -0.89 -7.70
CA LEU A 82 -19.20 0.53 -7.32
C LEU A 82 -18.45 1.43 -8.31
N ALA A 83 -17.21 1.09 -8.66
CA ALA A 83 -16.42 1.86 -9.62
C ALA A 83 -17.08 1.89 -11.00
N THR A 84 -17.60 0.76 -11.48
CA THR A 84 -18.32 0.69 -12.76
C THR A 84 -19.64 1.48 -12.71
N ALA A 85 -20.41 1.38 -11.63
CA ALA A 85 -21.65 2.15 -11.47
C ALA A 85 -21.38 3.66 -11.43
N LEU A 86 -20.35 4.09 -10.70
CA LEU A 86 -19.91 5.48 -10.63
C LEU A 86 -19.38 5.99 -11.98
N ALA A 87 -18.71 5.13 -12.76
CA ALA A 87 -18.26 5.45 -14.10
C ALA A 87 -19.44 5.65 -15.07
N LEU A 88 -20.41 4.72 -15.06
CA LEU A 88 -21.61 4.81 -15.89
C LEU A 88 -22.50 5.99 -15.53
N ALA A 89 -22.54 6.38 -14.25
CA ALA A 89 -23.23 7.58 -13.77
C ALA A 89 -22.51 8.91 -14.14
N GLY A 90 -21.37 8.85 -14.84
CA GLY A 90 -20.56 10.02 -15.19
C GLY A 90 -19.94 10.72 -13.97
N TRP A 91 -19.95 10.06 -12.81
CA TRP A 91 -19.46 10.61 -11.55
C TRP A 91 -17.97 10.35 -11.33
N LEU A 92 -17.36 9.44 -12.09
CA LEU A 92 -15.95 9.10 -12.02
C LEU A 92 -15.09 10.10 -12.82
N THR A 93 -15.03 11.35 -12.36
CA THR A 93 -14.09 12.35 -12.87
C THR A 93 -12.76 12.25 -12.13
N ILE A 94 -11.67 12.72 -12.76
CA ILE A 94 -10.34 12.75 -12.15
C ILE A 94 -10.36 13.53 -10.83
N ASP A 95 -11.04 14.67 -10.80
CA ASP A 95 -11.10 15.53 -9.61
C ASP A 95 -11.74 14.81 -8.41
N ARG A 96 -12.90 14.17 -8.62
CA ARG A 96 -13.59 13.43 -7.56
C ARG A 96 -12.82 12.20 -7.11
N PHE A 97 -12.09 11.56 -8.02
CA PHE A 97 -11.20 10.46 -7.67
C PHE A 97 -10.07 10.94 -6.75
N VAL A 98 -9.45 12.09 -7.07
CA VAL A 98 -8.43 12.71 -6.22
C VAL A 98 -9.00 13.12 -4.86
N ASP A 99 -10.21 13.68 -4.81
CA ASP A 99 -10.88 14.03 -3.55
C ASP A 99 -11.13 12.81 -2.66
N VAL A 100 -11.65 11.72 -3.23
CA VAL A 100 -11.89 10.47 -2.50
C VAL A 100 -10.57 9.89 -1.98
N LEU A 101 -9.53 9.86 -2.81
CA LEU A 101 -8.20 9.39 -2.41
C LEU A 101 -7.63 10.23 -1.25
N THR A 102 -7.82 11.54 -1.30
CA THR A 102 -7.43 12.48 -0.24
C THR A 102 -8.17 12.18 1.05
N VAL A 103 -9.50 12.03 0.98
CA VAL A 103 -10.34 11.72 2.16
C VAL A 103 -9.92 10.38 2.79
N ILE A 104 -9.72 9.34 1.98
CA ILE A 104 -9.25 8.04 2.46
C ILE A 104 -7.89 8.17 3.14
N SER A 105 -6.95 8.90 2.53
CA SER A 105 -5.59 9.08 3.06
C SER A 105 -5.57 9.82 4.39
N VAL A 106 -6.52 10.73 4.64
CA VAL A 106 -6.68 11.42 5.94
C VAL A 106 -7.37 10.51 6.96
N ILE A 107 -8.43 9.79 6.58
CA ILE A 107 -9.22 8.95 7.50
C ILE A 107 -8.45 7.70 7.93
N ALA A 108 -7.67 7.09 7.05
CA ALA A 108 -6.94 5.85 7.31
C ALA A 108 -6.03 5.93 8.56
N PRO A 109 -5.11 6.90 8.70
CA PRO A 109 -4.26 6.99 9.88
C PRO A 109 -5.05 7.28 11.15
N ILE A 110 -6.08 8.13 11.09
CA ILE A 110 -6.96 8.40 12.24
C ILE A 110 -7.62 7.11 12.72
N THR A 111 -8.22 6.36 11.80
CA THR A 111 -8.87 5.08 12.09
C THR A 111 -7.88 4.09 12.67
N TYR A 112 -6.68 4.00 12.10
CA TYR A 112 -5.63 3.10 12.57
C TYR A 112 -5.21 3.42 14.02
N PHE A 113 -4.96 4.69 14.35
CA PHE A 113 -4.65 5.09 15.71
C PHE A 113 -5.81 4.82 16.66
N VAL A 114 -7.04 5.14 16.27
CA VAL A 114 -8.24 4.86 17.09
C VAL A 114 -8.37 3.36 17.37
N VAL A 115 -8.19 2.51 16.37
CA VAL A 115 -8.23 1.05 16.52
C VAL A 115 -7.10 0.57 17.44
N MET A 116 -5.88 1.08 17.28
CA MET A 116 -4.76 0.71 18.17
C MET A 116 -5.01 1.11 19.64
N PHE A 117 -5.52 2.31 19.90
CA PHE A 117 -5.80 2.74 21.27
C PHE A 117 -6.97 2.00 21.92
N ARG A 118 -7.96 1.57 21.12
CA ARG A 118 -9.15 0.85 21.61
C ARG A 118 -9.01 -0.68 21.61
N SER A 119 -8.03 -1.23 20.90
CA SER A 119 -7.87 -2.67 20.76
C SER A 119 -7.49 -3.31 22.11
N PRO A 120 -8.21 -4.35 22.55
CA PRO A 120 -7.86 -5.11 23.75
C PRO A 120 -6.58 -5.94 23.58
N ARG A 121 -6.04 -6.03 22.36
CA ARG A 121 -4.79 -6.74 22.06
C ARG A 121 -3.54 -5.90 22.32
N VAL A 122 -3.67 -4.62 22.66
CA VAL A 122 -2.55 -3.72 22.95
C VAL A 122 -2.35 -3.62 24.46
N THR A 123 -1.18 -4.03 24.93
CA THR A 123 -0.84 -3.99 26.36
C THR A 123 -0.76 -2.54 26.87
N PRO A 124 -0.95 -2.30 28.18
CA PRO A 124 -0.88 -0.95 28.75
C PRO A 124 0.46 -0.25 28.48
N GLU A 125 1.56 -1.00 28.51
CA GLU A 125 2.92 -0.52 28.26
C GLU A 125 3.11 -0.12 26.79
N GLU A 126 2.62 -0.93 25.85
CA GLU A 126 2.65 -0.62 24.42
C GLU A 126 1.80 0.62 24.11
N ARG A 127 0.63 0.75 24.73
CA ARG A 127 -0.25 1.91 24.56
C ARG A 127 0.41 3.21 25.03
N GLY A 128 1.22 3.14 26.08
CA GLY A 128 2.04 4.27 26.54
C GLY A 128 3.03 4.77 25.48
N ARG A 129 3.60 3.86 24.68
CA ARG A 129 4.56 4.18 23.61
C ARG A 129 3.91 4.74 22.33
N LEU A 130 2.60 4.58 22.16
CA LEU A 130 1.88 5.13 21.01
C LEU A 130 1.77 6.65 21.04
N ARG A 131 1.72 7.27 22.23
CA ARG A 131 1.59 8.74 22.35
C ARG A 131 2.77 9.49 21.72
N PRO A 132 4.06 9.18 22.02
CA PRO A 132 5.19 9.75 21.31
C PRO A 132 5.15 9.51 19.80
N TYR A 133 4.68 8.33 19.37
CA TYR A 133 4.59 8.01 17.95
C TYR A 133 3.59 8.90 17.21
N VAL A 134 2.45 9.22 17.82
CA VAL A 134 1.49 10.20 17.26
C VAL A 134 2.14 11.57 17.06
N VAL A 135 2.96 12.02 18.02
CA VAL A 135 3.69 13.30 17.92
C VAL A 135 4.70 13.26 16.77
N LEU A 136 5.49 12.18 16.66
CA LEU A 136 6.45 12.00 15.55
C LEU A 136 5.74 11.94 14.19
N PHE A 137 4.61 11.25 14.11
CA PHE A 137 3.79 11.17 12.91
C PHE A 137 3.28 12.56 12.49
N LEU A 138 2.71 13.33 13.41
CA LEU A 138 2.25 14.69 13.13
C LEU A 138 3.39 15.61 12.70
N GLY A 139 4.55 15.53 13.38
CA GLY A 139 5.76 16.25 12.98
C GLY A 139 6.20 15.90 11.55
N SER A 140 6.16 14.61 11.19
CA SER A 140 6.46 14.15 9.84
C SER A 140 5.44 14.65 8.81
N VAL A 141 4.14 14.66 9.15
CA VAL A 141 3.08 15.20 8.26
C VAL A 141 3.32 16.68 7.98
N VAL A 142 3.56 17.48 9.02
CA VAL A 142 3.81 18.92 8.87
C VAL A 142 5.09 19.17 8.07
N PHE A 143 6.16 18.43 8.37
CA PHE A 143 7.42 18.55 7.63
C PHE A 143 7.25 18.25 6.14
N ASN A 144 6.60 17.13 5.79
CA ASN A 144 6.36 16.76 4.39
C ASN A 144 5.40 17.75 3.71
N PHE A 145 4.39 18.25 4.42
CA PHE A 145 3.48 19.26 3.87
C PHE A 145 4.22 20.53 3.46
N ILE A 146 5.14 21.02 4.31
CA ILE A 146 5.97 22.18 3.99
C ILE A 146 6.90 21.87 2.80
N LEU A 147 7.53 20.70 2.78
CA LEU A 147 8.51 20.32 1.75
C LEU A 147 7.91 20.15 0.35
N PHE A 148 6.68 19.64 0.24
CA PHE A 148 6.02 19.42 -1.05
C PHE A 148 5.14 20.59 -1.51
N GLN A 149 4.92 21.60 -0.68
CA GLN A 149 4.24 22.85 -1.07
C GLN A 149 5.19 24.02 -1.38
N ALA A 150 6.50 23.85 -1.17
CA ALA A 150 7.55 24.78 -1.59
C ALA A 150 8.13 24.36 -2.96
#